data_AF-A0A0H3I2M7-F1
#
_entry.id   AF-A0A0H3I2M7-F1
#
_cell.length_a   1.000
_cell.length_b   1.000
_cell.length_c   1.000
_cell.angle_alpha   90.00
_cell.angle_beta   90.00
_cell.angle_gamma   90.00
#
_symmetry.space_group_name_H-M   'P 1'
#
loop_
_entity.id
_entity.type
_entity.pdbx_description
1 polymer ?
#
loop_
_entity_poly.entity_id
_entity_poly.type
_entity_poly.pdbx_seq_one_letter_code
_entity_poly.pdbx_strand_id
1 'polypeptide(L)'
;MNEKKGSAELDYFDSIFLNDNKLTLDLTFWVLESNKREFPSTDIMDEQLNYAKSNLKRALPNVKVAEYPGGNIYYHNISSAIKNITNQRMDLLLKAAPLINRQFTSETREAIVHEIFELVDECKLSRSDISVILIFLRITMNEKKNPAQGVIKDSQCYTLKKAYNTACDLGSIEWLINLIRKHEMENSHFNIAFITQDKALAKLGALMLAQKNSSSDGDKISAKTSFPMSIFSDSLQTLNLVKKYLSND
;
A
#
# COMPACT_ATOMS: atom_id res chain seq x y z
N MET A 1 29.17 11.36 14.75
CA MET A 1 28.62 10.07 14.26
C MET A 1 28.85 9.08 15.40
N ASN A 2 27.79 8.52 15.98
CA ASN A 2 27.92 7.59 17.11
C ASN A 2 28.28 6.21 16.57
N GLU A 3 29.57 5.87 16.58
CA GLU A 3 30.00 4.48 16.54
C GLU A 3 29.53 3.79 17.83
N LYS A 4 28.74 2.71 17.72
CA LYS A 4 28.39 1.89 18.88
C LYS A 4 29.69 1.31 19.46
N LYS A 5 30.09 1.78 20.64
CA LYS A 5 31.18 1.22 21.44
C LYS A 5 30.78 -0.14 21.99
N GLY A 6 31.49 -1.19 21.58
CA GLY A 6 31.61 -2.45 22.32
C GLY A 6 30.37 -3.35 22.31
N SER A 7 30.59 -4.60 22.73
CA SER A 7 29.69 -5.77 22.68
C SER A 7 28.38 -5.61 23.44
N ALA A 8 27.48 -4.76 22.95
CA ALA A 8 26.09 -4.76 23.37
C ALA A 8 25.40 -5.98 22.74
N GLU A 9 24.61 -6.72 23.53
CA GLU A 9 23.66 -7.70 22.97
C GLU A 9 22.88 -7.04 21.84
N LEU A 10 22.82 -7.72 20.68
CA LEU A 10 22.05 -7.25 19.55
C LEU A 10 20.60 -7.08 20.01
N ASP A 11 20.06 -5.88 19.89
CA ASP A 11 18.64 -5.66 20.14
C ASP A 11 17.77 -6.42 19.12
N TYR A 12 16.46 -6.49 19.34
CA TYR A 12 15.56 -7.26 18.46
C TYR A 12 15.70 -6.87 16.99
N PHE A 13 15.90 -5.59 16.70
CA PHE A 13 16.10 -5.11 15.33
C PHE A 13 17.46 -5.56 14.80
N ASP A 14 18.53 -5.31 15.55
CA ASP A 14 19.88 -5.76 15.24
C ASP A 14 19.93 -7.29 15.01
N SER A 15 19.21 -8.10 15.78
CA SER A 15 19.14 -9.56 15.61
C SER A 15 18.47 -10.03 14.31
N ILE A 16 17.54 -9.24 13.75
CA ILE A 16 16.85 -9.55 12.48
C ILE A 16 17.73 -9.21 11.27
N PHE A 17 18.59 -8.19 11.38
CA PHE A 17 19.36 -7.69 10.23
C PHE A 17 20.86 -7.99 10.28
N LEU A 18 21.43 -8.24 11.46
CA LEU A 18 22.88 -8.43 11.65
C LEU A 18 23.30 -9.88 11.89
N ASN A 19 22.35 -10.78 12.17
CA ASN A 19 22.63 -12.22 12.15
C ASN A 19 22.70 -12.75 10.71
N ASP A 20 23.31 -13.92 10.53
CA ASP A 20 23.55 -14.62 9.26
C ASP A 20 22.23 -15.14 8.64
N ASN A 21 21.35 -14.19 8.36
CA ASN A 21 19.95 -14.42 8.10
C ASN A 21 19.75 -14.57 6.59
N LYS A 22 18.87 -15.49 6.18
CA LYS A 22 18.42 -15.67 4.79
C LYS A 22 17.51 -14.53 4.32
N LEU A 23 17.72 -13.32 4.83
CA LEU A 23 16.96 -12.13 4.51
C LEU A 23 17.43 -11.54 3.19
N THR A 24 16.47 -11.19 2.35
CA THR A 24 16.70 -10.42 1.13
C THR A 24 15.85 -9.15 1.19
N LEU A 25 16.48 -7.99 1.00
CA LEU A 25 15.80 -6.70 0.93
C LEU A 25 15.45 -6.37 -0.52
N ASP A 26 14.18 -6.03 -0.75
CA ASP A 26 13.73 -5.48 -2.02
C ASP A 26 13.69 -3.95 -1.95
N LEU A 27 14.35 -3.29 -2.90
CA LEU A 27 14.44 -1.83 -3.01
C LEU A 27 13.40 -1.22 -3.96
N THR A 28 12.47 -2.00 -4.49
CA THR A 28 11.49 -1.55 -5.49
C THR A 28 10.74 -0.29 -5.04
N PHE A 29 10.17 -0.26 -3.84
CA PHE A 29 9.45 0.92 -3.34
C PHE A 29 10.34 2.14 -3.11
N TRP A 30 11.57 1.94 -2.63
CA TRP A 30 12.54 3.02 -2.49
C TRP A 30 12.82 3.71 -3.83
N VAL A 31 12.99 2.90 -4.88
CA VAL A 31 13.28 3.38 -6.24
C VAL A 31 12.07 4.05 -6.87
N LEU A 32 10.86 3.56 -6.62
CA LEU A 32 9.62 4.07 -7.23
C LEU A 32 9.11 5.36 -6.59
N GLU A 33 9.17 5.49 -5.27
CA GLU A 33 8.61 6.67 -4.57
C GLU A 33 9.47 7.92 -4.79
N SER A 34 10.81 7.75 -4.81
CA SER A 34 11.80 8.82 -4.91
C SER A 34 11.67 9.90 -3.84
N ASN A 35 12.79 10.53 -3.46
CA ASN A 35 12.76 11.62 -2.47
C ASN A 35 11.96 12.86 -2.91
N LYS A 36 11.60 12.95 -4.20
CA LYS A 36 10.91 14.11 -4.78
C LYS A 36 9.38 14.03 -4.71
N ARG A 37 8.80 12.88 -4.33
CA ARG A 37 7.33 12.68 -4.25
C ARG A 37 6.62 13.00 -5.58
N GLU A 38 7.25 12.55 -6.65
CA GLU A 38 6.80 12.59 -8.04
C GLU A 38 7.40 11.38 -8.74
N PHE A 39 6.83 10.98 -9.88
CA PHE A 39 7.38 9.89 -10.68
C PHE A 39 8.83 10.18 -11.07
N PRO A 40 9.80 9.36 -10.61
CA PRO A 40 11.20 9.59 -10.95
C PRO A 40 11.46 9.30 -12.43
N SER A 41 12.38 10.06 -13.03
CA SER A 41 12.98 9.68 -14.31
C SER A 41 13.86 8.44 -14.14
N THR A 42 14.12 7.71 -15.22
CA THR A 42 15.00 6.52 -15.21
C THR A 42 16.36 6.82 -14.60
N ASP A 43 16.95 7.98 -14.90
CA ASP A 43 18.24 8.40 -14.35
C ASP A 43 18.18 8.58 -12.83
N ILE A 44 17.09 9.18 -12.33
CA ILE A 44 16.87 9.35 -10.89
C ILE A 44 16.68 7.98 -10.22
N MET A 45 15.96 7.06 -10.88
CA MET A 45 15.76 5.70 -10.35
C MET A 45 17.10 4.97 -10.20
N ASP A 46 17.97 5.06 -11.21
CA ASP A 46 19.28 4.44 -11.20
C ASP A 46 20.20 5.03 -10.12
N GLU A 47 20.19 6.36 -9.98
CA GLU A 47 20.91 7.06 -8.92
C GLU A 47 20.43 6.64 -7.52
N GLN A 48 19.11 6.61 -7.29
CA GLN A 48 18.52 6.23 -6.01
C GLN A 48 18.82 4.77 -5.65
N LEU A 49 18.79 3.86 -6.63
CA LEU A 49 19.14 2.46 -6.42
C LEU A 49 20.61 2.31 -6.02
N ASN A 50 21.52 2.98 -6.73
CA ASN A 50 22.95 2.95 -6.43
C ASN A 50 23.25 3.54 -5.04
N TYR A 51 22.58 4.65 -4.70
CA TYR A 51 22.66 5.27 -3.38
C TYR A 51 22.18 4.32 -2.27
N ALA A 52 21.01 3.69 -2.44
CA ALA A 52 20.45 2.75 -1.48
C ALA A 52 21.35 1.52 -1.29
N LYS A 53 21.80 0.89 -2.39
CA LYS A 53 22.73 -0.25 -2.36
C LYS A 53 24.02 0.08 -1.63
N SER A 54 24.59 1.26 -1.89
CA SER A 54 25.83 1.71 -1.23
C SER A 54 25.64 1.90 0.27
N ASN A 55 24.52 2.49 0.70
CA ASN A 55 24.21 2.67 2.11
C ASN A 55 23.92 1.34 2.82
N LEU A 56 23.15 0.45 2.18
CA LEU A 56 22.89 -0.88 2.73
C LEU A 56 24.17 -1.71 2.86
N LYS A 57 25.05 -1.71 1.85
CA LYS A 57 26.33 -2.42 1.93
C LYS A 57 27.21 -1.92 3.08
N ARG A 58 27.13 -0.62 3.41
CA ARG A 58 27.87 -0.03 4.54
C ARG A 58 27.24 -0.34 5.89
N ALA A 59 25.91 -0.28 5.99
CA ALA A 59 25.19 -0.44 7.26
C ALA A 59 24.89 -1.91 7.61
N LEU A 60 24.58 -2.73 6.60
CA LEU A 60 24.12 -4.10 6.68
C LEU A 60 24.87 -4.97 5.63
N PRO A 61 26.20 -5.14 5.76
CA PRO A 61 27.05 -5.74 4.72
C PRO A 61 26.68 -7.19 4.36
N ASN A 62 26.05 -7.92 5.28
CA ASN A 62 25.71 -9.33 5.11
C ASN A 62 24.28 -9.55 4.58
N VAL A 63 23.45 -8.49 4.52
CA VAL A 63 22.08 -8.61 4.02
C VAL A 63 22.08 -8.59 2.50
N LYS A 64 21.40 -9.57 1.90
CA LYS A 64 21.26 -9.62 0.44
C LYS A 64 20.27 -8.56 -0.02
N VAL A 65 20.57 -7.93 -1.15
CA VAL A 65 19.62 -7.09 -1.88
C VAL A 65 19.07 -7.91 -3.04
N ALA A 66 17.76 -7.87 -3.27
CA ALA A 66 17.13 -8.57 -4.38
C ALA A 66 17.70 -8.08 -5.72
N GLU A 67 17.97 -9.02 -6.62
CA GLU A 67 18.38 -8.75 -7.99
C GLU A 67 17.35 -9.34 -8.94
N TYR A 68 16.98 -8.56 -9.95
CA TYR A 68 15.94 -8.90 -10.91
C TYR A 68 16.51 -9.10 -12.30
N PRO A 69 15.91 -9.97 -13.13
CA PRO A 69 16.31 -10.14 -14.53
C PRO A 69 16.28 -8.79 -15.28
N GLY A 70 17.34 -8.52 -16.05
CA GLY A 70 17.49 -7.25 -16.76
C GLY A 70 18.01 -6.07 -15.91
N GLY A 71 18.35 -6.31 -14.63
CA GLY A 71 18.95 -5.30 -13.76
C GLY A 71 18.02 -4.10 -13.56
N ASN A 72 18.51 -2.89 -13.80
CA ASN A 72 17.76 -1.66 -13.53
C ASN A 72 16.50 -1.51 -14.40
N ILE A 73 16.47 -2.12 -15.59
CA ILE A 73 15.33 -2.11 -16.51
C ILE A 73 14.06 -2.63 -15.83
N TYR A 74 14.19 -3.56 -14.89
CA TYR A 74 13.08 -4.03 -14.07
C TYR A 74 12.32 -2.86 -13.41
N TYR A 75 13.03 -1.97 -12.72
CA TYR A 75 12.39 -0.86 -12.00
C TYR A 75 11.75 0.16 -12.95
N HIS A 76 12.38 0.40 -14.10
CA HIS A 76 11.83 1.29 -15.14
C HIS A 76 10.51 0.75 -15.68
N ASN A 77 10.46 -0.55 -15.97
CA ASN A 77 9.26 -1.22 -16.46
C ASN A 77 8.13 -1.20 -15.42
N ILE A 78 8.45 -1.49 -14.15
CA ILE A 78 7.46 -1.41 -13.07
C ILE A 78 6.91 0.01 -12.93
N SER A 79 7.78 1.02 -12.91
CA SER A 79 7.38 2.44 -12.85
C SER A 79 6.40 2.80 -13.97
N SER A 80 6.74 2.41 -15.20
CA SER A 80 5.85 2.62 -16.35
C SER A 80 4.53 1.89 -16.21
N ALA A 81 4.54 0.64 -15.71
CA ALA A 81 3.34 -0.18 -15.56
C ALA A 81 2.38 0.39 -14.51
N ILE A 82 2.88 0.89 -13.39
CA ILE A 82 2.05 1.41 -12.29
C ILE A 82 1.66 2.89 -12.46
N LYS A 83 2.23 3.59 -13.45
CA LYS A 83 2.02 5.03 -13.63
C LYS A 83 0.55 5.38 -13.81
N ASN A 84 -0.15 4.66 -14.68
CA ASN A 84 -1.55 4.94 -14.97
C ASN A 84 -2.44 4.74 -13.73
N ILE A 85 -2.33 3.58 -13.06
CA ILE A 85 -3.15 3.29 -11.88
C ILE A 85 -2.88 4.27 -10.74
N THR A 86 -1.63 4.67 -10.55
CA THR A 86 -1.27 5.66 -9.54
C THR A 86 -1.86 7.03 -9.85
N ASN A 87 -1.83 7.49 -11.11
CA ASN A 87 -2.46 8.74 -11.51
C ASN A 87 -3.97 8.71 -11.28
N GLN A 88 -4.65 7.61 -11.64
CA GLN A 88 -6.08 7.45 -11.39
C GLN A 88 -6.42 7.49 -9.89
N ARG A 89 -5.59 6.84 -9.05
CA ARG A 89 -5.70 6.92 -7.58
C ARG A 89 -5.51 8.35 -7.08
N MET A 90 -4.53 9.08 -7.61
CA MET A 90 -4.30 10.48 -7.25
C MET A 90 -5.50 11.37 -7.59
N ASP A 91 -6.06 11.22 -8.79
CA ASP A 91 -7.24 11.98 -9.24
C ASP A 91 -8.45 11.71 -8.34
N LEU A 92 -8.71 10.44 -8.00
CA LEU A 92 -9.77 10.08 -7.06
C LEU A 92 -9.51 10.70 -5.68
N LEU A 93 -8.31 10.56 -5.14
CA LEU A 93 -7.96 11.07 -3.80
C LEU A 93 -8.08 12.60 -3.72
N LEU A 94 -7.70 13.33 -4.77
CA LEU A 94 -7.83 14.79 -4.84
C LEU A 94 -9.28 15.24 -4.75
N LYS A 95 -10.20 14.51 -5.41
CA LYS A 95 -11.64 14.83 -5.41
C LYS A 95 -12.34 14.34 -4.14
N ALA A 96 -12.01 13.13 -3.68
CA ALA A 96 -12.68 12.47 -2.56
C ALA A 96 -12.24 13.04 -1.20
N ALA A 97 -10.95 13.36 -1.01
CA ALA A 97 -10.44 13.74 0.32
C ALA A 97 -11.13 14.98 0.93
N PRO A 98 -11.44 16.06 0.17
CA PRO A 98 -12.22 17.18 0.70
C PRO A 98 -13.65 16.79 1.10
N LEU A 99 -14.30 15.92 0.31
CA LEU A 99 -15.68 15.48 0.54
C LEU A 99 -15.83 14.60 1.79
N ILE A 100 -14.78 13.84 2.11
CA ILE A 100 -14.77 12.91 3.24
C ILE A 100 -14.11 13.47 4.51
N ASN A 101 -13.62 14.72 4.46
CA ASN A 101 -13.08 15.44 5.63
C ASN A 101 -14.20 15.96 6.55
N ARG A 102 -15.01 15.03 7.05
CA ARG A 102 -16.08 15.28 8.01
C ARG A 102 -16.41 14.00 8.78
N GLN A 103 -17.29 14.17 9.77
CA GLN A 103 -17.93 13.05 10.46
C GLN A 103 -19.22 12.68 9.73
N PHE A 104 -19.54 11.39 9.71
CA PHE A 104 -20.71 10.87 9.01
C PHE A 104 -21.76 10.39 10.00
N THR A 105 -23.00 10.80 9.76
CA THR A 105 -24.19 10.23 10.38
C THR A 105 -24.71 9.07 9.53
N SER A 106 -25.60 8.24 10.08
CA SER A 106 -26.24 7.17 9.32
C SER A 106 -26.98 7.69 8.08
N GLU A 107 -27.54 8.90 8.13
CA GLU A 107 -28.28 9.54 7.04
C GLU A 107 -27.34 10.08 5.95
N THR A 108 -26.23 10.74 6.34
CA THR A 108 -25.30 11.34 5.38
C THR A 108 -24.40 10.32 4.69
N ARG A 109 -24.24 9.13 5.29
CA ARG A 109 -23.38 8.05 4.79
C ARG A 109 -23.81 7.53 3.41
N GLU A 110 -25.09 7.35 3.17
CA GLU A 110 -25.55 6.79 1.89
C GLU A 110 -25.32 7.78 0.73
N ALA A 111 -25.66 9.05 0.95
CA ALA A 111 -25.47 10.10 -0.05
C ALA A 111 -23.99 10.26 -0.42
N ILE A 112 -23.09 10.31 0.58
CA ILE A 112 -21.66 10.46 0.29
C ILE A 112 -21.07 9.21 -0.37
N VAL A 113 -21.51 8.00 -0.01
CA VAL A 113 -21.07 6.78 -0.69
C VAL A 113 -21.45 6.84 -2.16
N HIS A 114 -22.69 7.24 -2.47
CA HIS A 114 -23.12 7.36 -3.86
C HIS A 114 -22.25 8.34 -4.66
N GLU A 115 -22.01 9.53 -4.11
CA GLU A 115 -21.16 10.56 -4.72
C GLU A 115 -19.72 10.05 -4.95
N ILE A 116 -19.15 9.30 -3.99
CA ILE A 116 -17.83 8.69 -4.15
C ILE A 116 -17.82 7.68 -5.30
N PHE A 117 -18.81 6.81 -5.43
CA PHE A 117 -18.81 5.82 -6.52
C PHE A 117 -19.01 6.45 -7.90
N GLU A 118 -19.68 7.59 -8.00
CA GLU A 118 -19.69 8.39 -9.24
C GLU A 118 -18.29 8.92 -9.58
N LEU A 119 -17.53 9.39 -8.58
CA LEU A 119 -16.14 9.80 -8.77
C LEU A 119 -15.23 8.63 -9.14
N VAL A 120 -15.47 7.44 -8.60
CA VAL A 120 -14.73 6.22 -8.97
C VAL A 120 -14.91 5.90 -10.45
N ASP A 121 -16.15 5.93 -10.92
CA ASP A 121 -16.48 5.69 -12.32
C ASP A 121 -15.86 6.79 -13.23
N GLU A 122 -15.90 8.06 -12.80
CA GLU A 122 -15.25 9.18 -13.50
C GLU A 122 -13.72 9.02 -13.61
N CYS A 123 -13.07 8.58 -12.52
CA CYS A 123 -11.62 8.34 -12.47
C CYS A 123 -11.21 7.02 -13.13
N LYS A 124 -12.18 6.22 -13.63
CA LYS A 124 -11.98 4.93 -14.30
C LYS A 124 -11.21 3.92 -13.44
N LEU A 125 -11.46 3.93 -12.14
CA LEU A 125 -10.92 2.93 -11.21
C LEU A 125 -11.90 1.77 -11.06
N SER A 126 -11.38 0.56 -10.85
CA SER A 126 -12.23 -0.54 -10.39
C SER A 126 -12.79 -0.21 -9.01
N ARG A 127 -14.02 -0.62 -8.76
CA ARG A 127 -14.67 -0.47 -7.45
C ARG A 127 -13.96 -1.29 -6.38
N SER A 128 -13.25 -2.35 -6.79
CA SER A 128 -12.35 -3.15 -5.95
C SER A 128 -10.94 -2.58 -5.81
N ASP A 129 -10.63 -1.41 -6.36
CA ASP A 129 -9.30 -0.80 -6.16
C ASP A 129 -9.08 -0.44 -4.68
N ILE A 130 -7.85 -0.63 -4.19
CA ILE A 130 -7.50 -0.41 -2.79
C ILE A 130 -7.78 1.03 -2.31
N SER A 131 -7.67 2.04 -3.18
CA SER A 131 -8.00 3.42 -2.84
C SER A 131 -9.50 3.63 -2.64
N VAL A 132 -10.33 2.96 -3.45
CA VAL A 132 -11.79 2.97 -3.33
C VAL A 132 -12.21 2.32 -2.02
N ILE A 133 -11.64 1.15 -1.72
CA ILE A 133 -11.89 0.46 -0.46
C ILE A 133 -11.47 1.30 0.74
N LEU A 134 -10.33 1.97 0.66
CA LEU A 134 -9.86 2.85 1.74
C LEU A 134 -10.83 4.01 1.99
N ILE A 135 -11.29 4.69 0.93
CA ILE A 135 -12.27 5.78 1.04
C ILE A 135 -13.59 5.25 1.60
N PHE A 136 -14.04 4.08 1.13
CA PHE A 136 -15.26 3.47 1.62
C PHE A 136 -15.16 3.08 3.11
N LEU A 137 -14.02 2.54 3.55
CA LEU A 137 -13.73 2.30 4.97
C LEU A 137 -13.74 3.59 5.78
N ARG A 138 -13.15 4.68 5.24
CA ARG A 138 -13.13 5.99 5.91
C ARG A 138 -14.54 6.53 6.19
N ILE A 139 -15.50 6.22 5.32
CA ILE A 139 -16.90 6.65 5.42
C ILE A 139 -17.73 5.74 6.35
N THR A 140 -17.45 4.44 6.32
CA THR A 140 -18.30 3.42 6.96
C THR A 140 -17.85 3.03 8.37
N MET A 141 -16.56 3.15 8.69
CA MET A 141 -16.06 2.82 10.02
C MET A 141 -16.55 3.84 11.07
N ASN A 142 -17.21 3.34 12.11
CA ASN A 142 -17.79 4.15 13.18
C ASN A 142 -16.76 4.70 14.19
N GLU A 143 -15.50 4.24 14.14
CA GLU A 143 -14.47 4.66 15.09
C GLU A 143 -13.89 6.05 14.74
N LYS A 144 -13.78 6.93 15.76
CA LYS A 144 -13.22 8.29 15.64
C LYS A 144 -11.76 8.35 15.14
N LYS A 145 -11.03 7.23 15.15
CA LYS A 145 -9.65 7.11 14.65
C LYS A 145 -9.50 5.83 13.84
N ASN A 146 -10.08 5.81 12.65
CA ASN A 146 -9.94 4.67 11.76
C ASN A 146 -8.57 4.69 11.03
N PRO A 147 -7.92 3.53 10.77
CA PRO A 147 -6.66 3.46 10.03
C PRO A 147 -6.74 4.13 8.65
N ALA A 148 -7.91 4.10 8.01
CA ALA A 148 -8.15 4.72 6.72
C ALA A 148 -7.92 6.25 6.74
N GLN A 149 -8.42 6.94 7.76
CA GLN A 149 -8.18 8.37 7.98
C GLN A 149 -6.70 8.65 8.21
N GLY A 150 -6.02 7.77 8.96
CA GLY A 150 -4.59 7.89 9.22
C GLY A 150 -3.72 7.75 7.97
N VAL A 151 -4.16 6.97 6.99
CA VAL A 151 -3.46 6.79 5.70
C VAL A 151 -3.84 7.88 4.71
N ILE A 152 -5.13 8.16 4.51
CA ILE A 152 -5.58 9.21 3.59
C ILE A 152 -5.08 10.59 4.05
N LYS A 153 -5.12 10.87 5.36
CA LYS A 153 -4.80 12.19 5.93
C LYS A 153 -5.70 13.27 5.28
N ASP A 154 -7.01 12.97 5.19
CA ASP A 154 -8.03 13.81 4.57
C ASP A 154 -8.02 15.23 5.15
N SER A 155 -8.16 16.22 4.28
CA SER A 155 -8.13 17.64 4.64
C SER A 155 -8.81 18.48 3.57
N GLN A 156 -9.39 19.62 3.94
CA GLN A 156 -10.02 20.54 2.98
C GLN A 156 -9.03 21.03 1.90
N CYS A 157 -7.77 21.25 2.30
CA CYS A 157 -6.68 21.60 1.40
C CYS A 157 -5.82 20.37 1.08
N TYR A 158 -6.44 19.34 0.48
CA TYR A 158 -5.73 18.15 0.04
C TYR A 158 -4.87 18.49 -1.19
N THR A 159 -3.60 18.07 -1.19
CA THR A 159 -2.63 18.50 -2.20
C THR A 159 -2.21 17.34 -3.09
N LEU A 160 -1.72 17.66 -4.30
CA LEU A 160 -1.15 16.67 -5.22
C LEU A 160 -0.06 15.81 -4.56
N LYS A 161 0.78 16.44 -3.73
CA LYS A 161 1.85 15.77 -2.97
C LYS A 161 1.30 14.76 -1.96
N LYS A 162 0.17 15.07 -1.30
CA LYS A 162 -0.51 14.11 -0.42
C LYS A 162 -1.13 12.98 -1.22
N ALA A 163 -1.79 13.30 -2.34
CA ALA A 163 -2.39 12.31 -3.22
C ALA A 163 -1.35 11.31 -3.76
N TYR A 164 -0.20 11.80 -4.22
CA TYR A 164 0.90 10.95 -4.69
C TYR A 164 1.41 10.02 -3.58
N ASN A 165 1.76 10.58 -2.41
CA ASN A 165 2.23 9.77 -1.28
C ASN A 165 1.23 8.69 -0.87
N THR A 166 -0.05 9.04 -0.71
CA THR A 166 -1.10 8.09 -0.36
C THR A 166 -1.28 7.03 -1.44
N ALA A 167 -1.19 7.38 -2.73
CA ALA A 167 -1.28 6.42 -3.83
C ALA A 167 -0.09 5.43 -3.83
N CYS A 168 1.12 5.90 -3.53
CA CYS A 168 2.31 5.05 -3.38
C CYS A 168 2.21 4.13 -2.17
N ASP A 169 1.80 4.67 -1.01
CA ASP A 169 1.55 3.89 0.22
C ASP A 169 0.55 2.77 -0.04
N LEU A 170 -0.55 3.06 -0.73
CA LEU A 170 -1.55 2.08 -1.12
C LEU A 170 -1.01 1.03 -2.11
N GLY A 171 -0.23 1.47 -3.09
CA GLY A 171 0.48 0.57 -4.01
C GLY A 171 1.40 -0.40 -3.28
N SER A 172 2.03 0.04 -2.18
CA SER A 172 2.89 -0.83 -1.36
C SER A 172 2.14 -1.95 -0.66
N ILE A 173 0.92 -1.67 -0.16
CA ILE A 173 0.07 -2.69 0.47
C ILE A 173 -0.48 -3.66 -0.58
N GLU A 174 -0.94 -3.14 -1.71
CA GLU A 174 -1.40 -3.99 -2.82
C GLU A 174 -0.30 -4.93 -3.31
N TRP A 175 0.92 -4.41 -3.46
CA TRP A 175 2.08 -5.21 -3.85
C TRP A 175 2.44 -6.28 -2.82
N LEU A 176 2.43 -5.94 -1.53
CA LEU A 176 2.64 -6.89 -0.43
C LEU A 176 1.63 -8.04 -0.50
N ILE A 177 0.34 -7.72 -0.63
CA ILE A 177 -0.74 -8.71 -0.71
C ILE A 177 -0.52 -9.64 -1.92
N ASN A 178 -0.20 -9.07 -3.08
CA ASN A 178 0.01 -9.85 -4.31
C ASN A 178 1.27 -10.72 -4.24
N LEU A 179 2.36 -10.24 -3.64
CA LEU A 179 3.57 -11.04 -3.43
C LEU A 179 3.30 -12.21 -2.47
N ILE A 180 2.63 -11.97 -1.34
CA ILE A 180 2.25 -13.03 -0.40
C ILE A 180 1.44 -14.11 -1.13
N ARG A 181 0.37 -13.71 -1.83
CA ARG A 181 -0.49 -14.65 -2.58
C ARG A 181 0.28 -15.43 -3.63
N LYS A 182 1.16 -14.78 -4.39
CA LYS A 182 2.01 -15.44 -5.37
C LYS A 182 2.86 -16.53 -4.73
N HIS A 183 3.56 -16.19 -3.64
CA HIS A 183 4.44 -17.11 -2.95
C HIS A 183 3.69 -18.26 -2.25
N GLU A 184 2.45 -18.02 -1.79
CA GLU A 184 1.53 -19.07 -1.31
C GLU A 184 1.10 -20.01 -2.43
N MET A 185 0.68 -19.48 -3.58
CA MET A 185 0.28 -20.28 -4.75
C MET A 185 1.42 -21.12 -5.32
N GLU A 186 2.62 -20.56 -5.36
CA GLU A 186 3.83 -21.24 -5.84
C GLU A 186 4.45 -22.17 -4.77
N ASN A 187 3.86 -22.25 -3.57
CA ASN A 187 4.36 -23.01 -2.43
C ASN A 187 5.86 -22.75 -2.13
N SER A 188 6.26 -21.49 -2.24
CA SER A 188 7.65 -21.08 -2.03
C SER A 188 7.96 -20.88 -0.53
N HIS A 189 9.24 -20.94 -0.16
CA HIS A 189 9.68 -20.73 1.22
C HIS A 189 9.87 -19.26 1.63
N PHE A 190 9.47 -18.31 0.77
CA PHE A 190 9.61 -16.89 1.09
C PHE A 190 8.51 -16.42 2.01
N ASN A 191 8.91 -15.82 3.14
CA ASN A 191 8.01 -15.07 4.01
C ASN A 191 8.17 -13.58 3.69
N ILE A 192 7.14 -12.97 3.09
CA ILE A 192 7.18 -11.59 2.62
C ILE A 192 6.68 -10.65 3.72
N ALA A 193 7.47 -9.62 3.99
CA ALA A 193 7.10 -8.58 4.95
C ALA A 193 7.37 -7.19 4.35
N PHE A 194 6.51 -6.23 4.68
CA PHE A 194 6.72 -4.82 4.40
C PHE A 194 7.08 -4.09 5.70
N ILE A 195 8.11 -3.26 5.66
CA ILE A 195 8.63 -2.56 6.83
C ILE A 195 8.35 -1.07 6.65
N THR A 196 7.59 -0.49 7.57
CA THR A 196 7.25 0.94 7.55
C THR A 196 7.27 1.54 8.95
N GLN A 197 7.65 2.82 9.03
CA GLN A 197 7.51 3.62 10.24
C GLN A 197 6.12 4.27 10.34
N ASP A 198 5.33 4.29 9.26
CA ASP A 198 3.97 4.81 9.28
C ASP A 198 3.03 3.82 9.99
N LYS A 199 2.65 4.19 11.22
CA LYS A 199 1.76 3.39 12.07
C LYS A 199 0.37 3.19 11.46
N ALA A 200 -0.14 4.16 10.70
CA ALA A 200 -1.45 4.04 10.07
C ALA A 200 -1.39 3.06 8.91
N LEU A 201 -0.34 3.12 8.11
CA LEU A 201 -0.09 2.17 7.02
C LEU A 201 0.11 0.75 7.55
N ALA A 202 0.90 0.58 8.61
CA ALA A 202 1.10 -0.71 9.27
C ALA A 202 -0.23 -1.30 9.79
N LYS A 203 -1.09 -0.48 10.41
CA LYS A 203 -2.42 -0.91 10.87
C LYS A 203 -3.34 -1.27 9.72
N LEU A 204 -3.32 -0.50 8.63
CA LEU A 204 -4.10 -0.82 7.43
C LEU A 204 -3.63 -2.14 6.83
N GLY A 205 -2.32 -2.34 6.66
CA GLY A 205 -1.74 -3.60 6.18
C GLY A 205 -2.13 -4.78 7.07
N ALA A 206 -2.02 -4.63 8.40
CA ALA A 206 -2.46 -5.65 9.33
C ALA A 206 -3.96 -5.96 9.22
N LEU A 207 -4.83 -4.96 9.06
CA LEU A 207 -6.27 -5.16 8.85
C LEU A 207 -6.56 -5.95 7.57
N MET A 208 -5.85 -5.63 6.48
CA MET A 208 -6.02 -6.31 5.18
C MET A 208 -5.44 -7.73 5.18
N LEU A 209 -4.39 -7.99 5.97
CA LEU A 209 -3.71 -9.28 6.06
C LEU A 209 -4.23 -10.20 7.17
N ALA A 210 -4.89 -9.68 8.21
CA ALA A 210 -5.39 -10.44 9.37
C ALA A 210 -6.57 -11.38 9.04
N GLN A 211 -6.78 -11.68 7.76
CA GLN A 211 -7.90 -12.42 7.25
C GLN A 211 -7.42 -13.78 6.72
N LYS A 212 -7.85 -14.86 7.38
CA LYS A 212 -7.67 -16.23 6.89
C LYS A 212 -8.61 -16.43 5.70
N ASN A 213 -8.09 -16.48 4.48
CA ASN A 213 -8.91 -16.80 3.31
C ASN A 213 -9.13 -18.31 3.19
N SER A 214 -10.40 -18.69 3.07
CA SER A 214 -10.86 -19.95 2.48
C SER A 214 -10.89 -19.82 0.94
N SER A 215 -9.97 -20.54 0.27
CA SER A 215 -9.89 -20.88 -1.18
C SER A 215 -9.64 -19.78 -2.24
N SER A 216 -8.93 -20.15 -3.33
CA SER A 216 -8.51 -19.33 -4.49
C SER A 216 -8.48 -20.19 -5.78
N ASP A 217 -8.78 -19.61 -6.96
CA ASP A 217 -9.07 -20.30 -8.25
C ASP A 217 -8.01 -20.05 -9.38
N GLY A 218 -6.73 -20.00 -9.03
CA GLY A 218 -5.64 -20.53 -9.87
C GLY A 218 -5.09 -19.76 -11.10
N ASP A 219 -5.88 -19.11 -11.97
CA ASP A 219 -5.48 -19.14 -13.39
C ASP A 219 -4.98 -17.88 -14.15
N LYS A 220 -4.83 -16.68 -13.54
CA LYS A 220 -4.15 -15.53 -14.20
C LYS A 220 -3.52 -14.54 -13.21
N ILE A 221 -2.35 -13.96 -13.53
CA ILE A 221 -1.84 -12.77 -12.81
C ILE A 221 -2.60 -11.54 -13.34
N SER A 222 -3.67 -11.20 -12.65
CA SER A 222 -4.30 -9.88 -12.65
C SER A 222 -4.29 -9.40 -11.20
N ALA A 223 -3.87 -8.15 -10.93
CA ALA A 223 -3.93 -7.57 -9.60
C ALA A 223 -5.39 -7.23 -9.27
N LYS A 224 -6.20 -8.24 -8.97
CA LYS A 224 -7.51 -8.07 -8.35
C LYS A 224 -7.33 -8.18 -6.84
N THR A 225 -7.47 -7.06 -6.14
CA THR A 225 -7.51 -7.08 -4.68
C THR A 225 -8.91 -7.53 -4.25
N SER A 226 -8.98 -8.61 -3.49
CA SER A 226 -10.22 -9.12 -2.91
C SER A 226 -10.25 -8.81 -1.43
N PHE A 227 -11.32 -8.18 -0.98
CA PHE A 227 -11.48 -7.71 0.38
C PHE A 227 -12.54 -8.52 1.11
N PRO A 228 -12.22 -9.05 2.29
CA PRO A 228 -13.21 -9.76 3.10
C PRO A 228 -14.25 -8.80 3.68
N MET A 229 -15.52 -9.17 3.55
CA MET A 229 -16.66 -8.32 3.93
C MET A 229 -16.64 -7.83 5.39
N SER A 230 -16.01 -8.59 6.29
CA SER A 230 -15.92 -8.28 7.72
C SER A 230 -15.06 -7.07 8.05
N ILE A 231 -14.23 -6.56 7.12
CA ILE A 231 -13.44 -5.33 7.38
C ILE A 231 -14.30 -4.07 7.46
N PHE A 232 -15.50 -4.09 6.88
CA PHE A 232 -16.31 -2.88 6.71
C PHE A 232 -17.14 -2.55 7.94
N SER A 233 -17.98 -3.50 8.39
CA SER A 233 -18.81 -3.38 9.61
C SER A 233 -19.73 -4.60 9.76
N ASP A 234 -20.15 -4.89 10.99
CA ASP A 234 -21.27 -5.82 11.27
C ASP A 234 -22.65 -5.17 11.09
N SER A 235 -22.72 -3.86 10.81
CA SER A 235 -23.99 -3.15 10.63
C SER A 235 -24.65 -3.50 9.30
N LEU A 236 -25.93 -3.88 9.35
CA LEU A 236 -26.73 -4.24 8.17
C LEU A 236 -26.74 -3.13 7.10
N GLN A 237 -26.76 -1.86 7.52
CA GLN A 237 -26.69 -0.71 6.61
C GLN A 237 -25.38 -0.71 5.81
N THR A 238 -24.23 -0.89 6.47
CA THR A 238 -22.93 -0.93 5.79
C THR A 238 -22.81 -2.16 4.90
N LEU A 239 -23.30 -3.31 5.35
CA LEU A 239 -23.32 -4.54 4.54
C LEU A 239 -24.15 -4.37 3.26
N ASN A 240 -25.28 -3.65 3.32
CA ASN A 240 -26.07 -3.33 2.12
C ASN A 240 -25.33 -2.39 1.17
N LEU A 241 -24.61 -1.39 1.70
CA LEU A 241 -23.76 -0.51 0.88
C LEU A 241 -22.63 -1.28 0.20
N VAL A 242 -21.97 -2.20 0.93
CA VAL A 242 -20.93 -3.06 0.34
C VAL A 242 -21.51 -3.91 -0.78
N LYS A 243 -22.66 -4.57 -0.56
CA LYS A 243 -23.32 -5.37 -1.61
C LYS A 243 -23.68 -4.53 -2.84
N LYS A 244 -24.22 -3.33 -2.62
CA LYS A 244 -24.66 -2.43 -3.69
C LYS A 244 -23.50 -1.94 -4.56
N TYR A 245 -22.39 -1.58 -3.93
CA TYR A 245 -21.31 -0.85 -4.61
C TYR A 245 -20.03 -1.65 -4.85
N LEU A 246 -19.76 -2.70 -4.07
CA LEU A 246 -18.51 -3.47 -4.14
C LEU A 246 -18.69 -4.92 -4.64
N SER A 247 -19.92 -5.44 -4.77
CA SER A 247 -20.17 -6.83 -5.17
C SER A 247 -20.57 -7.02 -6.65
N ASN A 248 -20.59 -5.96 -7.46
CA ASN A 248 -21.03 -5.97 -8.86
C ASN A 248 -19.88 -5.69 -9.87
N ASP A 249 -18.67 -6.21 -9.61
CA ASP A 249 -17.55 -6.21 -10.56
C ASP A 249 -17.34 -7.60 -11.19
#